data_AF-A5G495-F1
#
_entry.id   AF-A5G495-F1
#
_cell.length_a   1.000
_cell.length_b   1.000
_cell.length_c   1.000
_cell.angle_alpha   90.00
_cell.angle_beta   90.00
_cell.angle_gamma   90.00
#
_symmetry.space_group_name_H-M   'P 1'
#
loop_
_entity.id
_entity.type
_entity.pdbx_description
1 polymer ?
#
loop_
_entity_poly.entity_id
_entity_poly.type
_entity_poly.pdbx_seq_one_letter_code
_entity_poly.pdbx_strand_id
1 'polypeptide(L)'
;MKVLLITSYWIGIVADVVASLLLFSPTVANSVLQPLPFEISPVYLYVSRVAGALMLGWTVLLFWAQKKPIERADILLITLFPVVSILAIAAVLVAMSQFIALPKLMPMFVLYGVIYATFIPSCIWAKREQRNS
;
A
#
# COMPACT_ATOMS: atom_id res chain seq x y z
N MET A 1 20.60 -9.32 -4.44
CA MET A 1 19.47 -8.47 -4.87
C MET A 1 18.16 -9.24 -5.09
N LYS A 2 18.19 -10.51 -5.54
CA LYS A 2 16.99 -11.37 -5.57
C LYS A 2 16.22 -11.45 -4.24
N VAL A 3 16.93 -11.51 -3.11
CA VAL A 3 16.32 -11.49 -1.77
C VAL A 3 15.52 -10.19 -1.56
N LEU A 4 16.09 -9.02 -1.87
CA LEU A 4 15.42 -7.73 -1.74
C LEU A 4 14.15 -7.63 -2.61
N LEU A 5 14.19 -8.18 -3.82
CA LEU A 5 13.02 -8.25 -4.70
C LEU A 5 11.88 -9.07 -4.06
N ILE A 6 12.20 -10.25 -3.51
CA ILE A 6 11.22 -11.09 -2.82
C ILE A 6 10.70 -10.39 -1.55
N THR A 7 11.60 -9.78 -0.78
CA THR A 7 11.23 -8.98 0.41
C THR A 7 10.29 -7.83 0.03
N SER A 8 10.51 -7.17 -1.11
CA SER A 8 9.63 -6.09 -1.59
C SER A 8 8.21 -6.59 -1.83
N TYR A 9 8.05 -7.76 -2.48
CA TYR A 9 6.72 -8.38 -2.62
C TYR A 9 6.07 -8.67 -1.28
N TRP A 10 6.83 -9.21 -0.31
CA TRP A 10 6.31 -9.48 1.03
C TRP A 10 5.93 -8.23 1.81
N ILE A 11 6.71 -7.16 1.71
CA ILE A 11 6.38 -5.86 2.32
C ILE A 11 5.03 -5.37 1.78
N GLY A 12 4.83 -5.42 0.46
CA GLY A 12 3.56 -5.03 -0.14
C GLY A 12 2.39 -5.91 0.30
N ILE A 13 2.57 -7.24 0.31
CA ILE A 13 1.55 -8.19 0.79
C ILE A 13 1.13 -7.88 2.23
N VAL A 14 2.10 -7.67 3.12
CA VAL A 14 1.81 -7.37 4.53
C VAL A 14 1.12 -6.02 4.66
N ALA A 15 1.58 -4.99 3.93
CA ALA A 15 0.94 -3.68 3.93
C ALA A 15 -0.53 -3.76 3.48
N ASP A 16 -0.82 -4.47 2.38
CA ASP A 16 -2.17 -4.62 1.85
C ASP A 16 -3.08 -5.43 2.79
N VAL A 17 -2.57 -6.49 3.41
CA VAL A 17 -3.32 -7.28 4.41
C VAL A 17 -3.66 -6.41 5.62
N VAL A 18 -2.70 -5.67 6.16
CA VAL A 18 -2.93 -4.77 7.29
C VAL A 18 -3.95 -3.69 6.92
N ALA A 19 -3.79 -3.05 5.75
CA ALA A 19 -4.74 -2.05 5.26
C ALA A 19 -6.15 -2.64 5.10
N SER A 20 -6.26 -3.84 4.52
CA SER A 20 -7.53 -4.54 4.36
C SER A 20 -8.20 -4.85 5.69
N LEU A 21 -7.45 -5.33 6.68
CA LEU A 21 -7.97 -5.57 8.04
C LEU A 21 -8.52 -4.30 8.69
N LEU A 22 -7.81 -3.18 8.56
CA LEU A 22 -8.27 -1.88 9.06
C LEU A 22 -9.55 -1.42 8.34
N LEU A 23 -9.62 -1.61 7.03
CA LEU A 23 -10.77 -1.18 6.21
C LEU A 23 -12.02 -2.07 6.41
N PHE A 24 -11.85 -3.36 6.67
CA PHE A 24 -12.95 -4.27 7.01
C PHE A 24 -13.32 -4.24 8.50
N SER A 25 -12.51 -3.66 9.38
CA SER A 25 -12.80 -3.64 10.81
C SER A 25 -12.68 -2.22 11.39
N PRO A 26 -13.81 -1.50 11.48
CA PRO A 26 -13.92 -0.23 12.20
C PRO A 26 -13.33 -0.28 13.62
N THR A 27 -13.52 -1.41 14.30
CA THR A 27 -13.01 -1.65 15.66
C THR A 27 -11.49 -1.70 15.68
N VAL A 28 -10.87 -2.42 14.74
CA VAL A 28 -9.41 -2.48 14.64
C VAL A 28 -8.85 -1.12 14.20
N ALA A 29 -9.50 -0.47 13.22
CA ALA A 29 -9.13 0.87 12.79
C ALA A 29 -9.14 1.88 13.96
N ASN A 30 -10.17 1.87 14.80
CA ASN A 30 -10.25 2.73 15.99
C ASN A 30 -9.12 2.48 16.99
N SER A 31 -8.74 1.22 17.18
CA SER A 31 -7.64 0.88 18.12
C SER A 31 -6.27 1.32 17.60
N VAL A 32 -6.06 1.28 16.29
CA VAL A 32 -4.75 1.55 15.65
C VAL A 32 -4.57 3.02 15.29
N LEU A 33 -5.61 3.68 14.79
CA LEU A 33 -5.55 5.06 14.28
C LEU A 33 -5.88 6.12 15.36
N GLN A 34 -5.89 5.71 16.63
CA GLN A 34 -6.36 6.49 17.79
C GLN A 34 -7.88 6.74 17.76
N PRO A 35 -8.54 6.98 18.91
CA PRO A 35 -9.97 7.28 18.96
C PRO A 35 -10.21 8.71 18.44
N LEU A 36 -10.18 8.89 17.12
CA LEU A 36 -10.95 9.94 16.49
C LEU A 36 -12.41 9.61 16.72
N PRO A 37 -13.27 10.58 17.12
CA PRO A 37 -14.70 10.41 17.01
C PRO A 37 -15.06 10.37 15.53
N PHE A 38 -14.85 9.23 14.88
CA PHE A 38 -15.28 9.00 13.52
C PHE A 38 -16.68 8.42 13.59
N GLU A 39 -17.64 9.12 12.99
CA GLU A 39 -18.98 8.58 12.83
C GLU A 39 -18.95 7.47 11.78
N ILE A 40 -19.34 6.26 12.18
CA ILE A 40 -19.50 5.13 11.26
C ILE A 40 -20.76 5.39 10.43
N SER A 41 -20.61 6.13 9.34
CA SER A 41 -21.70 6.39 8.39
C SER A 41 -21.84 5.25 7.37
N PRO A 42 -23.03 5.07 6.76
CA PRO A 42 -23.20 4.11 5.66
C PRO A 42 -22.24 4.36 4.49
N VAL A 43 -21.95 5.64 4.20
CA VAL A 43 -20.99 6.05 3.15
C VAL A 43 -19.57 5.61 3.52
N TYR A 44 -19.15 5.82 4.77
CA TYR A 44 -17.85 5.35 5.25
C TYR A 44 -17.74 3.83 5.13
N LEU A 45 -18.76 3.08 5.55
CA LEU A 45 -18.76 1.62 5.43
C LEU A 45 -18.65 1.21 3.96
N TYR A 46 -19.46 1.77 3.07
CA TYR A 46 -19.37 1.44 1.64
C TYR A 46 -17.95 1.68 1.08
N VAL A 47 -17.40 2.88 1.27
CA VAL A 47 -16.07 3.24 0.76
C VAL A 47 -14.98 2.37 1.37
N SER A 48 -15.02 2.15 2.69
CA SER A 48 -14.03 1.31 3.38
C SER A 48 -14.08 -0.16 2.91
N ARG A 49 -15.27 -0.75 2.68
CA ARG A 49 -15.38 -2.12 2.17
C ARG A 49 -14.87 -2.25 0.74
N VAL A 50 -15.18 -1.28 -0.11
CA VAL A 50 -14.67 -1.26 -1.50
C VAL A 50 -13.14 -1.13 -1.50
N ALA A 51 -12.60 -0.21 -0.70
CA ALA A 51 -11.15 -0.05 -0.56
C ALA A 51 -10.51 -1.33 0.02
N GLY A 52 -11.12 -1.96 1.03
CA GLY A 52 -10.64 -3.20 1.63
C GLY A 52 -10.60 -4.36 0.64
N ALA A 53 -11.62 -4.49 -0.21
CA ALA A 53 -11.66 -5.48 -1.29
C ALA A 53 -10.56 -5.22 -2.33
N LEU A 54 -10.30 -3.96 -2.68
CA LEU A 54 -9.20 -3.58 -3.57
C LEU A 54 -7.84 -3.98 -3.00
N MET A 55 -7.61 -3.74 -1.70
CA MET A 55 -6.37 -4.16 -1.03
C MET A 55 -6.21 -5.69 -1.02
N LEU A 56 -7.28 -6.48 -0.86
CA LEU A 56 -7.20 -7.93 -1.01
C LEU A 56 -6.87 -8.35 -2.45
N GLY A 57 -7.47 -7.69 -3.44
CA GLY A 57 -7.13 -7.91 -4.85
C GLY A 57 -5.64 -7.67 -5.11
N TRP A 58 -5.10 -6.59 -4.54
CA TRP A 58 -3.67 -6.25 -4.65
C TRP A 58 -2.77 -7.24 -3.90
N THR A 59 -3.19 -7.71 -2.73
CA THR A 59 -2.52 -8.79 -1.98
C THR A 59 -2.37 -10.05 -2.83
N VAL A 60 -3.47 -10.49 -3.46
CA VAL A 60 -3.45 -11.67 -4.34
C VAL A 60 -2.56 -11.44 -5.56
N LEU A 61 -2.60 -10.25 -6.14
CA LEU A 61 -1.76 -9.88 -7.29
C LEU A 61 -0.26 -9.93 -6.93
N LEU A 62 0.14 -9.35 -5.80
CA LEU A 62 1.52 -9.40 -5.31
C LEU A 62 1.95 -10.82 -4.93
N PHE A 63 1.04 -11.58 -4.30
CA PHE A 63 1.30 -12.98 -3.98
C PHE A 63 1.51 -13.83 -5.24
N TRP A 64 0.74 -13.58 -6.30
CA TRP A 64 0.92 -14.22 -7.60
C TRP A 64 2.21 -13.75 -8.31
N ALA A 65 2.51 -12.46 -8.25
CA ALA A 65 3.71 -11.88 -8.83
C ALA A 65 4.99 -12.50 -8.27
N GLN A 66 5.02 -12.76 -6.96
CA GLN A 66 6.19 -13.33 -6.28
C GLN A 66 6.63 -14.69 -6.83
N LYS A 67 5.72 -15.47 -7.45
CA LYS A 67 6.04 -16.79 -8.04
C LYS A 67 6.99 -16.67 -9.22
N LYS A 68 6.99 -15.52 -9.89
CA LYS A 68 7.87 -15.20 -11.02
C LYS A 68 8.35 -13.74 -10.90
N PRO A 69 9.19 -13.44 -9.90
CA PRO A 69 9.40 -12.07 -9.44
C PRO A 69 10.16 -11.20 -10.45
N ILE A 70 11.00 -11.80 -11.32
CA ILE A 70 11.74 -11.08 -12.35
C ILE A 70 10.81 -10.79 -13.54
N GLU A 71 10.13 -11.81 -14.08
CA GLU A 71 9.19 -11.66 -15.21
C GLU A 71 8.03 -10.68 -14.91
N ARG A 72 7.69 -10.49 -13.63
CA ARG A 72 6.52 -9.71 -13.17
C ARG A 72 6.90 -8.48 -12.34
N ALA A 73 8.13 -8.00 -12.47
CA ALA A 73 8.61 -6.83 -11.74
C ALA A 73 7.84 -5.54 -12.07
N ASP A 74 7.15 -5.48 -13.22
CA ASP A 74 6.31 -4.34 -13.59
C ASP A 74 5.13 -4.12 -12.63
N ILE A 75 4.67 -5.16 -11.92
CA ILE A 75 3.61 -5.02 -10.90
C ILE A 75 4.06 -4.12 -9.75
N LEU A 76 5.35 -4.17 -9.38
CA LEU A 76 5.92 -3.28 -8.36
C LEU A 76 5.93 -1.82 -8.86
N LEU A 77 6.18 -1.58 -10.16
CA LEU A 77 6.12 -0.23 -10.76
C LEU A 77 4.69 0.31 -10.78
N ILE A 78 3.72 -0.51 -11.16
CA ILE A 78 2.29 -0.14 -11.12
C ILE A 78 1.85 0.10 -9.67
N THR A 79 2.37 -0.65 -8.71
CA THR A 79 2.08 -0.36 -7.30
C THR A 79 2.68 0.99 -6.89
N LEU A 80 3.91 1.29 -7.31
CA LEU A 80 4.60 2.52 -6.92
C LEU A 80 3.93 3.79 -7.47
N PHE A 81 3.74 3.82 -8.79
CA PHE A 81 3.40 5.05 -9.49
C PHE A 81 1.91 5.35 -9.37
N PRO A 82 0.99 4.61 -10.01
CA PRO A 82 -0.43 4.94 -9.90
C PRO A 82 -1.00 4.64 -8.52
N VAL A 83 -0.53 3.65 -7.76
CA VAL A 83 -1.17 3.36 -6.45
C VAL A 83 -0.58 4.23 -5.33
N VAL A 84 0.70 4.03 -4.97
CA VAL A 84 1.28 4.74 -3.81
C VAL A 84 1.36 6.25 -4.04
N SER A 85 1.74 6.73 -5.24
CA SER A 85 1.79 8.18 -5.51
C SER A 85 0.41 8.84 -5.40
N ILE A 86 -0.63 8.21 -5.95
CA ILE A 86 -2.00 8.77 -5.90
C ILE A 86 -2.54 8.72 -4.47
N LEU A 87 -2.26 7.66 -3.71
CA LEU A 87 -2.62 7.59 -2.29
C LEU A 87 -1.91 8.68 -1.46
N ALA A 88 -0.64 8.96 -1.75
CA ALA A 88 0.09 10.04 -1.11
C ALA A 88 -0.54 11.41 -1.42
N ILE A 89 -0.89 11.67 -2.68
CA ILE A 89 -1.60 12.88 -3.09
C ILE A 89 -2.95 13.00 -2.37
N ALA A 90 -3.74 11.93 -2.35
CA ALA A 90 -5.04 11.92 -1.67
C ALA A 90 -4.89 12.26 -0.18
N ALA A 91 -3.89 11.72 0.50
CA ALA A 91 -3.62 12.04 1.89
C ALA A 91 -3.23 13.51 2.12
N VAL A 92 -2.42 14.10 1.21
CA VAL A 92 -2.11 15.53 1.27
C VAL A 92 -3.36 16.38 1.08
N LEU A 93 -4.24 16.04 0.13
CA LEU A 93 -5.51 16.75 -0.08
C LEU A 93 -6.43 16.69 1.15
N VAL A 94 -6.49 15.54 1.83
CA VAL A 94 -7.24 15.39 3.08
C VAL A 94 -6.62 16.22 4.21
N ALA A 95 -5.29 16.29 4.29
CA ALA A 95 -4.61 17.17 5.25
C ALA A 95 -4.89 18.65 4.97
N MET A 96 -4.88 19.06 3.70
CA MET A 96 -5.13 20.45 3.28
C MET A 96 -6.57 20.90 3.61
N SER A 97 -7.53 19.99 3.54
CA SER A 97 -8.93 20.25 3.88
C SER A 97 -9.22 20.30 5.39
N GLN A 98 -8.18 20.22 6.24
CA GLN A 98 -8.26 20.32 7.70
C GLN A 98 -9.09 19.22 8.39
N PHE A 99 -9.51 18.17 7.67
CA PHE A 99 -10.23 17.04 8.26
C PHE A 99 -9.31 16.14 9.12
N ILE A 100 -8.03 16.02 8.76
CA ILE A 100 -7.05 15.21 9.48
C ILE A 100 -5.74 16.00 9.63
N ALA A 101 -5.24 16.10 10.86
CA ALA A 101 -3.96 16.75 11.12
C ALA A 101 -2.79 15.96 10.50
N LEU A 102 -1.86 16.67 9.86
CA LEU A 102 -0.70 16.09 9.18
C LEU A 102 0.11 15.09 10.06
N PRO A 103 0.35 15.34 11.37
CA PRO A 103 1.06 14.39 12.22
C PRO A 103 0.38 13.01 12.31
N LYS A 104 -0.94 12.94 12.16
CA LYS A 104 -1.69 11.66 12.18
C LYS A 104 -1.47 10.84 10.91
N LEU A 105 -1.06 11.48 9.81
CA LEU A 105 -0.76 10.82 8.54
C LEU A 105 0.72 10.40 8.44
N MET A 106 1.59 10.85 9.35
CA MET A 106 3.02 10.55 9.31
C MET A 106 3.36 9.05 9.23
N PRO A 107 2.73 8.15 10.02
CA PRO A 107 3.03 6.72 9.92
C PRO A 107 2.80 6.15 8.52
N MET A 108 1.76 6.63 7.83
CA MET A 108 1.45 6.24 6.46
C MET A 108 2.51 6.74 5.47
N PHE A 109 2.98 7.99 5.60
CA PHE A 109 4.05 8.52 4.75
C PHE A 109 5.39 7.79 4.99
N VAL A 110 5.68 7.38 6.23
CA VAL A 110 6.86 6.54 6.54
C VAL A 110 6.75 5.21 5.79
N LEU A 111 5.59 4.55 5.84
CA LEU A 111 5.35 3.30 5.09
C LEU A 111 5.54 3.52 3.58
N TYR A 112 4.99 4.59 3.01
CA TYR A 112 5.20 4.91 1.60
C TYR A 112 6.67 5.10 1.29
N GLY A 113 7.42 5.84 2.11
CA GLY A 113 8.87 6.00 1.97
C GLY A 113 9.62 4.66 1.95
N VAL A 114 9.26 3.74 2.84
CA VAL A 114 9.84 2.37 2.87
C VAL A 114 9.52 1.61 1.59
N ILE A 115 8.29 1.69 1.09
CA ILE A 115 7.89 1.05 -0.18
C ILE A 115 8.71 1.65 -1.35
N TYR A 116 8.83 2.98 -1.44
CA TYR A 116 9.67 3.63 -2.45
C TYR A 116 11.13 3.17 -2.40
N ALA A 117 11.70 3.17 -1.20
CA ALA A 117 13.10 2.80 -0.98
C ALA A 117 13.39 1.32 -1.33
N THR A 118 12.40 0.42 -1.21
CA THR A 118 12.57 -1.01 -1.47
C THR A 118 12.19 -1.41 -2.90
N PHE A 119 11.12 -0.85 -3.45
CA PHE A 119 10.58 -1.25 -4.75
C PHE A 119 11.41 -0.68 -5.92
N ILE A 120 11.86 0.58 -5.85
CA ILE A 120 12.68 1.19 -6.92
C ILE A 120 13.94 0.36 -7.22
N PRO A 121 14.84 0.10 -6.24
CA PRO A 121 16.05 -0.67 -6.52
C PRO A 121 15.74 -2.11 -6.95
N SER A 122 14.66 -2.70 -6.44
CA SER A 122 14.21 -4.04 -6.83
C SER A 122 13.76 -4.10 -8.29
N CYS A 123 12.98 -3.11 -8.76
CA CYS A 123 12.55 -3.00 -10.15
C CYS A 123 13.73 -2.77 -11.10
N ILE A 124 14.64 -1.85 -10.75
CA ILE A 124 15.82 -1.55 -11.58
C ILE A 124 16.67 -2.81 -11.73
N TRP A 125 16.88 -3.55 -10.64
CA TRP A 125 17.63 -4.80 -10.69
C TRP A 125 16.93 -5.87 -11.53
N ALA A 126 15.63 -6.08 -11.32
CA ALA A 126 14.87 -7.08 -12.08
C ALA A 126 14.88 -6.82 -13.59
N LYS A 127 14.74 -5.55 -14.02
CA LYS A 127 14.82 -5.19 -15.44
C LYS A 127 16.20 -5.40 -16.05
N ARG A 128 17.28 -5.21 -15.26
CA ARG A 128 18.65 -5.51 -15.71
C ARG A 128 18.82 -7.01 -15.92
N GLU A 129 18.34 -7.83 -14.99
CA GLU A 129 18.45 -9.29 -15.08
C GLU A 129 17.68 -9.85 -16.29
N GLN A 130 16.48 -9.35 -16.53
CA GLN A 130 15.66 -9.74 -17.69
C GLN A 130 16.29 -9.37 -19.03
N ARG A 131 17.08 -8.29 -19.10
CA ARG A 131 17.79 -7.87 -20.33
C ARG A 131 19.01 -8.75 -20.64
N ASN A 132 19.58 -9.39 -19.62
CA ASN A 132 20.79 -10.22 -19.73
C ASN A 132 20.48 -11.72 -19.92
N SER A 133 19.21 -12.10 -19.94
CA SER A 133 18.71 -13.47 -20.15
C SER A 133 18.21 -13.65 -21.58
#